data_AF-A0A3N7F7R0-F1
#
_entry.id   AF-A0A3N7F7R0-F1
#
_cell.length_a   1.000
_cell.length_b   1.000
_cell.length_c   1.000
_cell.angle_alpha   90.00
_cell.angle_beta   90.00
_cell.angle_gamma   90.00
#
_symmetry.space_group_name_H-M   'P 1'
#
loop_
_entity.id
_entity.type
_entity.pdbx_description
1 polymer ?
#
loop_
_entity_poly.entity_id
_entity_poly.type
_entity_poly.pdbx_seq_one_letter_code
_entity_poly.pdbx_strand_id
1 'polypeptide(L)'
;MTTLPYAAAALVAAFFSQSATATCYVVYGPDKDIVYRAPEPPVDMSRQVHETLPRVAPGSTLVFSPDNFGCELTVNKLPLAAAAAAAPGGMRPARADRG
;
A
#
# COMPACT_ATOMS: atom_id res chain seq x y z
N MET A 1 -26.21 -16.47 -38.95
CA MET A 1 -25.25 -17.30 -38.18
C MET A 1 -24.06 -16.40 -37.83
N THR A 2 -23.50 -16.57 -36.61
CA THR A 2 -22.18 -16.09 -36.11
C THR A 2 -21.95 -14.62 -35.72
N THR A 3 -22.72 -14.04 -34.79
CA THR A 3 -22.29 -12.83 -34.02
C THR A 3 -22.09 -13.09 -32.51
N LEU A 4 -22.45 -14.28 -32.03
CA LEU A 4 -22.30 -14.72 -30.65
C LEU A 4 -20.85 -14.92 -30.13
N PRO A 5 -19.80 -15.22 -30.91
CA PRO A 5 -18.52 -15.63 -30.31
C PRO A 5 -17.74 -14.44 -29.69
N TYR A 6 -17.95 -13.23 -30.18
CA TYR A 6 -17.24 -12.04 -29.70
C TYR A 6 -17.74 -11.56 -28.33
N ALA A 7 -19.03 -11.69 -28.04
CA ALA A 7 -19.60 -11.32 -26.75
C ALA A 7 -19.12 -12.27 -25.63
N ALA A 8 -18.96 -13.56 -25.95
CA ALA A 8 -18.44 -14.54 -25.00
C ALA A 8 -16.96 -14.29 -24.67
N ALA A 9 -16.15 -13.88 -25.65
CA ALA A 9 -14.73 -13.61 -25.45
C ALA A 9 -14.47 -12.40 -24.51
N ALA A 10 -15.31 -11.37 -24.57
CA ALA A 10 -15.17 -10.20 -23.71
C ALA A 10 -15.45 -10.48 -22.22
N LEU A 11 -16.39 -11.38 -21.92
CA LEU A 11 -16.72 -11.77 -20.53
C LEU A 11 -15.61 -12.61 -19.88
N VAL A 12 -14.87 -13.40 -20.67
CA VAL A 12 -13.77 -14.24 -20.17
C VAL A 12 -12.55 -13.40 -19.76
N ALA A 13 -12.27 -12.30 -20.44
CA ALA A 13 -11.13 -11.43 -20.12
C ALA A 13 -11.27 -10.70 -18.76
N ALA A 14 -12.50 -10.43 -18.32
CA ALA A 14 -12.75 -9.72 -17.05
C ALA A 14 -12.51 -10.60 -15.80
N PHE A 15 -12.56 -11.93 -15.94
CA PHE A 15 -12.46 -12.87 -14.80
C PHE A 15 -11.04 -13.09 -14.26
N PHE A 16 -10.00 -12.65 -15.00
CA PHE A 16 -8.60 -12.91 -14.62
C PHE A 16 -7.95 -11.77 -13.83
N SER A 17 -8.70 -10.74 -13.44
CA SER A 17 -8.18 -9.63 -12.62
C SER A 17 -8.17 -10.03 -11.14
N GLN A 18 -7.34 -11.00 -10.76
CA GLN A 18 -7.13 -11.35 -9.37
C GLN A 18 -6.31 -10.24 -8.70
N SER A 19 -6.99 -9.22 -8.17
CA SER A 19 -6.35 -8.27 -7.27
C SER A 19 -5.88 -9.02 -6.03
N ALA A 20 -4.57 -9.09 -5.81
CA ALA A 20 -4.00 -9.59 -4.56
C ALA A 20 -4.34 -8.58 -3.44
N THR A 21 -5.50 -8.74 -2.83
CA THR A 21 -5.93 -7.92 -1.69
C THR A 21 -5.40 -8.56 -0.41
N ALA A 22 -4.37 -7.98 0.20
CA ALA A 22 -4.20 -8.15 1.63
C ALA A 22 -5.34 -7.37 2.29
N THR A 23 -6.13 -8.03 3.14
CA THR A 23 -7.22 -7.37 3.89
C THR A 23 -6.67 -6.59 5.08
N CYS A 24 -5.46 -6.92 5.55
CA CYS A 24 -4.77 -6.17 6.59
C CYS A 24 -3.26 -6.11 6.40
N TYR A 25 -2.70 -4.91 6.55
CA TYR A 25 -1.26 -4.66 6.59
C TYR A 25 -0.81 -4.52 8.04
N VAL A 26 0.10 -5.39 8.49
CA VAL A 26 0.64 -5.35 9.86
C VAL A 26 2.13 -5.10 9.79
N VAL A 27 2.62 -4.07 10.47
CA VAL A 27 4.06 -3.83 10.63
C VAL A 27 4.46 -4.17 12.06
N TYR A 28 5.40 -5.09 12.18
CA TYR A 28 6.07 -5.42 13.43
C TYR A 28 7.35 -4.61 13.56
N GLY A 29 7.53 -3.92 14.67
CA GLY A 29 8.78 -3.28 15.03
C GLY A 29 9.90 -4.30 15.28
N PRO A 30 11.14 -3.83 15.51
CA PRO A 30 12.28 -4.70 15.81
C PRO A 30 12.04 -5.55 17.07
N ASP A 31 11.29 -5.03 18.04
CA ASP A 31 10.92 -5.71 19.29
C ASP A 31 9.71 -6.65 19.14
N LYS A 32 9.22 -6.86 17.91
CA LYS A 32 8.01 -7.65 17.57
C LYS A 32 6.69 -7.06 18.04
N ASP A 33 6.68 -5.81 18.51
CA ASP A 33 5.45 -5.07 18.77
C ASP A 33 4.76 -4.62 17.49
N ILE A 34 3.43 -4.52 17.51
CA ILE A 34 2.65 -3.99 16.38
C ILE A 34 2.77 -2.46 16.37
N VAL A 35 3.51 -1.94 15.40
CA VAL A 35 3.68 -0.50 15.19
C VAL A 35 2.70 0.06 14.15
N TYR A 36 2.20 -0.79 13.25
CA TYR A 36 1.17 -0.43 12.30
C TYR A 36 0.20 -1.59 12.06
N ARG A 37 -1.09 -1.28 11.94
CA ARG A 37 -2.15 -2.20 11.55
C ARG A 37 -3.27 -1.39 10.88
N ALA A 38 -3.50 -1.60 9.60
CA ALA A 38 -4.64 -0.99 8.89
C ALA A 38 -4.96 -1.74 7.57
N PRO A 39 -6.17 -1.57 7.01
CA PRO A 39 -6.52 -2.05 5.67
C PRO A 39 -5.72 -1.34 4.57
N GLU A 40 -5.28 -0.10 4.81
CA GLU A 40 -4.47 0.67 3.88
C GLU A 40 -2.97 0.42 4.08
N PRO A 41 -2.19 0.28 2.99
CA PRO A 41 -0.75 0.08 3.09
C PRO A 41 -0.05 1.34 3.64
N PRO A 42 0.92 1.20 4.56
CA PRO A 42 1.65 2.33 5.14
C PRO A 42 2.72 2.92 4.20
N VAL A 43 3.00 2.23 3.10
CA VAL A 43 4.06 2.57 2.13
C VAL A 43 3.52 2.55 0.72
N ASP A 44 4.22 3.24 -0.17
CA ASP A 44 3.97 3.18 -1.61
C ASP A 44 4.24 1.77 -2.16
N MET A 45 3.18 1.13 -2.67
CA MET A 45 3.20 -0.21 -3.26
C MET A 45 3.54 -0.23 -4.75
N SER A 46 3.77 0.94 -5.38
CA SER A 46 4.29 1.00 -6.75
C SER A 46 5.76 0.60 -6.85
N ARG A 47 6.46 0.52 -5.70
CA ARG A 47 7.85 0.10 -5.58
C ARG A 47 7.99 -1.16 -4.72
N GLN A 48 9.19 -1.71 -4.72
CA GLN A 48 9.51 -2.87 -3.89
C GLN A 48 9.49 -2.49 -2.40
N VAL A 49 8.81 -3.29 -1.58
CA VAL A 49 8.57 -3.02 -0.16
C VAL A 49 9.87 -2.81 0.62
N HIS A 50 10.93 -3.56 0.30
CA HIS A 50 12.22 -3.41 0.98
C HIS A 50 12.93 -2.08 0.65
N GLU A 51 12.50 -1.33 -0.37
CA GLU A 51 13.00 0.01 -0.67
C GLU A 51 12.25 1.12 0.09
N THR A 52 10.97 0.88 0.39
CA THR A 52 10.05 1.87 0.95
C THR A 52 9.82 1.70 2.45
N LEU A 53 9.67 0.47 2.94
CA LEU A 53 9.45 0.14 4.35
C LEU A 53 10.55 0.66 5.28
N PRO A 54 11.86 0.51 4.97
CA PRO A 54 12.91 1.01 5.85
C PRO A 54 12.91 2.53 6.02
N ARG A 55 12.27 3.28 5.11
CA ARG A 55 12.17 4.74 5.21
C ARG A 55 11.15 5.20 6.24
N VAL A 56 10.10 4.39 6.46
CA VAL A 56 9.01 4.70 7.40
C VAL A 56 9.15 3.98 8.73
N ALA A 57 9.73 2.77 8.71
CA ALA A 57 9.93 1.93 9.88
C ALA A 57 11.22 1.08 9.71
N PRO A 58 12.39 1.60 10.10
CA PRO A 58 13.66 0.89 9.99
C PRO A 58 13.67 -0.38 10.85
N GLY A 59 14.19 -1.49 10.30
CA GLY A 59 14.28 -2.76 11.03
C GLY A 59 12.93 -3.43 11.32
N SER A 60 11.85 -2.94 10.72
CA SER A 60 10.51 -3.52 10.86
C SER A 60 10.23 -4.61 9.83
N THR A 61 9.22 -5.44 10.12
CA THR A 61 8.71 -6.45 9.19
C THR A 61 7.26 -6.14 8.84
N LEU A 62 6.98 -5.92 7.56
CA LEU A 62 5.61 -5.81 7.04
C LEU A 62 5.07 -7.20 6.68
N VAL A 63 3.88 -7.51 7.18
CA VAL A 63 3.14 -8.75 6.92
C VAL A 63 1.82 -8.40 6.22
N PHE A 64 1.53 -9.14 5.15
CA PHE A 64 0.30 -9.05 4.38
C PHE A 64 -0.64 -10.15 4.87
N SER A 65 -1.68 -9.77 5.62
CA SER A 65 -2.67 -10.73 6.08
C SER A 65 -3.83 -10.84 5.08
N PRO A 66 -4.24 -12.06 4.69
CA PRO A 66 -5.44 -12.28 3.89
C PRO A 66 -6.72 -12.21 4.75
N ASP A 67 -6.61 -12.33 6.07
CA ASP A 67 -7.70 -12.20 7.02
C ASP A 67 -7.76 -10.81 7.70
N ASN A 68 -8.94 -10.47 8.19
CA ASN A 68 -9.22 -9.17 8.78
C ASN A 68 -8.98 -9.14 10.30
N PHE A 69 -8.25 -10.10 10.87
CA PHE A 69 -8.15 -10.26 12.32
C PHE A 69 -7.50 -9.04 12.97
N GLY A 70 -8.24 -8.35 13.84
CA GLY A 70 -7.77 -7.16 14.54
C GLY A 70 -7.61 -5.93 13.64
N CYS A 71 -7.95 -6.01 12.35
CA CYS A 71 -7.83 -4.88 11.42
C CYS A 71 -8.93 -3.82 11.62
N GLU A 72 -9.99 -4.18 12.33
CA GLU A 72 -11.01 -3.25 12.82
C GLU A 72 -10.44 -2.21 13.79
N LEU A 73 -9.34 -2.57 14.48
CA LEU A 73 -8.65 -1.67 15.39
C LEU A 73 -7.36 -1.18 14.73
N THR A 74 -7.46 -0.03 14.08
CA THR A 74 -6.30 0.58 13.42
C THR A 74 -5.24 0.98 14.44
N VAL A 75 -4.00 0.59 14.19
CA VAL A 75 -2.84 1.00 14.97
C VAL A 75 -1.92 1.76 14.05
N ASN A 76 -1.59 3.00 14.38
CA ASN A 76 -0.61 3.77 13.64
C ASN A 76 0.34 4.47 14.61
N LYS A 77 1.46 3.82 14.87
CA LYS A 77 2.59 4.36 15.64
C LYS A 77 3.80 4.65 14.75
N LEU A 78 3.61 4.70 13.43
CA LEU A 78 4.66 5.11 12.52
C LEU A 78 5.04 6.57 12.81
N PRO A 79 6.31 6.94 12.73
CA PRO A 79 6.72 8.33 12.89
C PRO A 79 5.92 9.20 11.90
N LEU A 80 5.25 10.25 12.40
CA LEU A 80 4.37 11.14 11.62
C LEU A 80 5.00 11.66 10.30
N ALA A 81 6.33 11.65 10.19
CA ALA A 81 7.07 11.94 8.97
C ALA A 81 6.67 11.07 7.76
N ALA A 82 6.27 9.81 7.98
CA ALA A 82 5.77 8.92 6.94
C ALA A 82 4.35 9.29 6.46
N ALA A 83 3.47 9.69 7.40
CA ALA A 83 2.12 10.15 7.09
C ALA A 83 2.13 11.48 6.30
N ALA A 84 3.11 12.35 6.55
CA ALA A 84 3.30 13.59 5.80
C ALA A 84 3.74 13.36 4.34
N ALA A 85 4.38 12.22 4.04
CA ALA A 85 4.77 11.86 2.67
C ALA A 85 3.62 11.29 1.83
N ALA A 86 2.53 10.84 2.47
CA ALA A 86 1.30 10.39 1.82
C ALA A 86 0.31 11.53 1.54
N ALA A 87 0.58 12.76 1.98
CA ALA A 87 -0.24 13.92 1.68
C ALA A 87 0.05 14.42 0.25
N PRO A 88 -0.92 14.42 -0.68
CA PRO A 88 -0.73 15.05 -1.99
C PRO A 88 -0.81 16.57 -1.80
N GLY A 89 0.32 17.26 -1.68
CA GLY A 89 0.25 18.73 -1.60
C GLY A 89 1.47 19.51 -1.12
N GLY A 90 2.68 18.97 -1.20
CA GLY A 90 3.88 19.77 -0.96
C GLY A 90 4.23 20.60 -2.20
N MET A 91 3.68 21.81 -2.31
CA MET A 91 4.11 22.82 -3.29
C MET A 91 5.62 23.07 -3.14
N ARG A 92 6.44 22.47 -4.01
CA ARG A 92 7.88 22.75 -4.05
C ARG A 92 8.06 24.20 -4.53
N PRO A 93 8.67 25.11 -3.76
CA PRO A 93 8.88 26.46 -4.23
C PRO A 93 9.80 26.43 -5.46
N ALA A 94 9.45 27.25 -6.46
CA ALA A 94 10.23 27.37 -7.69
C ALA A 94 11.66 27.83 -7.34
N ARG A 95 12.64 27.12 -7.90
CA ARG A 95 14.06 27.48 -7.79
C ARG A 95 14.26 28.86 -8.41
N ALA A 96 14.72 29.83 -7.63
CA ALA A 96 15.11 31.13 -8.15
C ALA A 96 16.31 30.98 -9.10
N ASP A 97 16.15 31.50 -10.31
CA ASP A 97 17.20 31.62 -11.31
C ASP A 97 18.22 32.67 -10.84
N ARG A 98 19.52 32.35 -10.89
CA ARG A 98 20.57 33.34 -10.59
C ARG A 98 20.97 33.98 -11.91
N GLY A 99 20.68 35.28 -12.03
CA GLY A 99 21.24 36.15 -13.07
C GLY A 99 22.75 36.32 -12.95
#